data_AF-A0A6G3WJY0-F1
#
_entry.id   AF-A0A6G3WJY0-F1
#
_cell.length_a   1.000
_cell.length_b   1.000
_cell.length_c   1.000
_cell.angle_alpha   90.00
_cell.angle_beta   90.00
_cell.angle_gamma   90.00
#
_symmetry.space_group_name_H-M   'P 1'
#
loop_
_entity.id
_entity.type
_entity.pdbx_description
1 polymer ?
#
loop_
_entity_poly.entity_id
_entity_poly.type
_entity_poly.pdbx_seq_one_letter_code
_entity_poly.pdbx_strand_id
1 'polypeptide(L)' 'MEPLIALVGTTCLALIIGACGVHRLRRLPTALRGGLAVMFLLTGGAHFIGMRDELVAMVPPALPAPGLL' A
#
# COMPACT_ATOMS: atom_id res chain seq x y z
N MET A 1 -4.95 -8.23 -10.67
CA MET A 1 -4.39 -9.28 -9.78
C MET A 1 -3.17 -8.79 -8.99
N GLU A 2 -2.47 -7.72 -9.42
CA GLU A 2 -1.24 -7.23 -8.78
C GLU A 2 -1.34 -6.98 -7.27
N PRO A 3 -2.43 -6.41 -6.71
CA PRO A 3 -2.55 -6.23 -5.26
C PRO A 3 -2.57 -7.57 -4.50
N LEU A 4 -3.27 -8.58 -5.05
CA LEU A 4 -3.31 -9.91 -4.46
C LEU A 4 -1.93 -10.57 -4.49
N ILE A 5 -1.18 -10.41 -5.59
CA ILE A 5 0.18 -10.92 -5.72
C ILE A 5 1.10 -10.24 -4.69
N ALA A 6 1.03 -8.91 -4.56
CA ALA A 6 1.78 -8.16 -3.57
C ALA A 6 1.46 -8.64 -2.15
N LEU A 7 0.18 -8.79 -1.80
CA LEU A 7 -0.26 -9.27 -0.48
C LEU A 7 0.24 -10.68 -0.18
N VAL A 8 -0.03 -11.64 -1.07
CA VAL A 8 0.30 -13.05 -0.86
C VAL A 8 1.81 -13.26 -0.88
N GLY A 9 2.50 -12.72 -1.89
CA GLY A 9 3.95 -12.89 -2.05
C GLY A 9 4.75 -12.35 -0.86
N THR A 10 4.39 -11.16 -0.36
CA THR A 10 5.07 -10.56 0.81
C THR A 10 4.69 -11.23 2.13
N THR A 11 3.45 -11.70 2.28
CA THR A 11 3.04 -12.49 3.44
C THR A 11 3.82 -13.81 3.50
N CYS A 12 3.90 -14.53 2.36
CA CYS A 12 4.69 -15.75 2.24
C CYS A 12 6.17 -15.49 2.54
N LEU A 13 6.74 -14.41 1.99
CA LEU A 13 8.12 -14.01 2.25
C LEU A 13 8.35 -13.73 3.75
N ALA A 14 7.45 -13.00 4.41
CA ALA A 14 7.54 -12.72 5.85
C ALA A 14 7.47 -14.02 6.69
N LEU A 15 6.61 -14.97 6.31
CA LEU A 15 6.53 -16.27 6.98
C LEU A 15 7.82 -17.10 6.79
N ILE A 16 8.40 -17.11 5.59
CA ILE A 16 9.68 -17.78 5.30
C ILE A 16 10.80 -17.17 6.15
N ILE A 17 10.91 -15.84 6.18
CA ILE A 17 11.88 -15.13 7.03
C ILE A 17 11.65 -15.48 8.52
N GLY A 18 10.39 -15.58 8.93
CA GLY A 18 10.01 -16.02 10.27
C GLY A 18 10.40 -17.46 10.60
N ALA A 19 10.37 -18.36 9.62
CA ALA A 19 10.85 -19.72 9.72
C ALA A 19 12.40 -19.80 9.76
N CYS A 20 13.09 -18.90 9.06
CA CYS A 20 14.55 -18.79 9.04
C CYS A 20 15.18 -18.14 10.29
N GLY A 21 14.38 -17.82 11.32
CA GLY A 21 14.90 -17.36 12.62
C GLY A 21 14.36 -16.01 13.10
N VAL A 22 13.66 -15.24 12.28
CA VAL A 22 13.04 -13.98 12.71
C VAL A 22 11.67 -14.24 13.32
N HIS A 23 11.63 -14.89 14.49
CA HIS A 23 10.41 -15.46 15.09
C HIS A 23 9.23 -14.48 15.22
N ARG A 24 9.49 -13.16 15.31
CA ARG A 24 8.44 -12.12 15.31
C ARG A 24 7.57 -12.13 14.04
N LEU A 25 8.15 -12.44 12.88
CA LEU A 25 7.47 -12.49 11.58
C LEU A 25 6.69 -13.79 11.36
N ARG A 26 6.96 -14.85 12.14
CA ARG A 26 6.33 -16.17 11.99
C ARG A 26 4.84 -16.17 12.35
N ARG A 27 4.37 -15.19 13.12
CA ARG A 27 2.96 -15.06 13.47
C ARG A 27 2.18 -14.58 12.24
N LEU A 28 1.16 -15.33 11.84
CA LEU A 28 0.34 -15.01 10.68
C LEU A 28 -0.25 -13.58 10.72
N PRO A 29 -0.76 -13.05 11.86
CA PRO A 29 -1.20 -11.66 11.93
C PRO A 29 -0.09 -10.65 11.64
N THR A 30 1.14 -10.91 12.07
CA THR A 30 2.29 -10.03 11.80
C THR A 30 2.66 -10.05 10.32
N ALA A 31 2.74 -11.24 9.72
CA ALA A 31 3.04 -11.40 8.30
C ALA A 31 1.98 -10.75 7.40
N LEU A 32 0.70 -10.93 7.72
CA LEU A 32 -0.42 -10.32 7.00
C LEU A 32 -0.40 -8.79 7.08
N ARG A 33 -0.05 -8.21 8.24
CA ARG A 33 0.11 -6.75 8.38
C ARG A 33 1.21 -6.23 7.46
N GLY A 34 2.33 -6.94 7.37
CA GLY A 34 3.41 -6.62 6.43
C GLY A 34 2.91 -6.68 4.98
N GLY A 35 2.18 -7.73 4.61
CA GLY A 35 1.68 -7.86 3.25
C GLY A 35 0.62 -6.82 2.87
N LEU A 36 -0.28 -6.47 3.79
CA LEU A 36 -1.23 -5.37 3.61
C LEU A 36 -0.50 -4.04 3.43
N ALA A 37 0.53 -3.76 4.22
CA ALA A 37 1.31 -2.54 4.09
C ALA A 37 1.94 -2.42 2.70
N VAL A 38 2.58 -3.48 2.19
CA VAL A 38 3.18 -3.46 0.86
C VAL A 38 2.12 -3.35 -0.24
N MET A 39 1.00 -4.08 -0.12
CA MET A 39 -0.11 -3.98 -1.06
C MET A 39 -0.65 -2.56 -1.16
N PHE A 40 -0.89 -1.90 -0.02
CA PHE A 40 -1.39 -0.51 0.00
C PHE A 40 -0.39 0.49 -0.54
N LEU A 41 0.90 0.35 -0.20
CA LEU A 41 1.94 1.24 -0.74
C LEU A 41 2.08 1.09 -2.26
N LEU A 42 2.07 -0.15 -2.77
CA LEU A 42 2.17 -0.41 -4.21
C LEU A 42 0.94 0.13 -4.94
N THR A 43 -0.26 -0.17 -4.44
CA THR A 43 -1.51 0.24 -5.08
C THR A 43 -1.67 1.75 -5.00
N GLY A 44 -1.47 2.34 -3.82
CA GLY A 44 -1.56 3.79 -3.64
C GLY A 44 -0.51 4.52 -4.47
N GLY A 45 0.74 4.04 -4.48
CA GLY A 45 1.79 4.61 -5.31
C GLY A 45 1.42 4.61 -6.79
N ALA A 46 0.97 3.47 -7.32
CA ALA A 46 0.60 3.32 -8.73
C ALA A 46 -0.58 4.20 -9.15
N HIS A 47 -1.48 4.56 -8.23
CA HIS A 47 -2.71 5.31 -8.55
C HIS A 47 -2.73 6.75 -8.03
N PHE A 48 -1.70 7.22 -7.32
CA PHE A 48 -1.73 8.57 -6.77
C PHE A 48 -0.43 9.36 -7.00
N ILE A 49 0.69 8.70 -7.27
CA ILE A 49 1.93 9.42 -7.61
C ILE A 49 1.75 10.09 -8.97
N GLY A 50 1.96 11.41 -9.00
CA GLY A 50 1.82 12.22 -10.22
C GLY A 50 0.40 12.70 -10.53
N MET A 51 -0.62 12.21 -9.83
CA MET A 51 -2.03 12.57 -10.09
C MET A 51 -2.49 13.86 -9.38
N ARG A 52 -1.58 14.60 -8.75
CA ARG A 52 -1.94 15.79 -7.95
C ARG A 52 -2.77 16.80 -8.75
N ASP A 53 -2.32 17.16 -9.95
CA ASP A 53 -2.98 18.21 -10.73
C ASP A 53 -4.34 17.74 -11.26
N GLU A 54 -4.47 16.45 -11.58
CA GLU A 54 -5.75 15.82 -11.97
C GLU A 54 -6.75 15.83 -10.82
N LEU A 55 -6.30 15.49 -9.61
CA LEU A 55 -7.14 15.53 -8.40
C LEU A 55 -7.58 16.96 -8.07
N VAL A 56 -6.71 17.95 -8.24
CA VAL A 56 -7.05 19.38 -8.08
C VAL A 56 -8.09 19.81 -9.12
N ALA A 57 -7.98 19.33 -10.36
CA ALA A 57 -8.95 19.63 -11.42
C ALA A 57 -10.35 19.04 -11.16
N MET A 58 -10.47 18.02 -10.30
CA MET A 58 -11.77 17.46 -9.88
C MET A 58 -12.47 18.29 -8.80
N VAL A 59 -11.78 19.25 -8.17
CA VAL A 59 -12.35 20.08 -7.11
C VAL A 59 -13.37 21.07 -7.70
N PRO A 60 -14.62 21.12 -7.18
CA PRO A 60 -15.63 22.04 -7.68
C PRO A 60 -15.20 23.52 -7.60
N PRO A 61 -15.60 24.35 -8.58
CA PRO A 61 -15.19 25.76 -8.65
C PRO A 61 -15.70 26.63 -7.49
N ALA A 62 -16.65 26.14 -6.69
CA ALA A 62 -17.14 26.81 -5.50
C ALA A 62 -16.13 26.81 -4.33
N LEU A 63 -15.10 25.96 -4.39
CA LEU A 63 -14.05 25.88 -3.37
C LEU A 63 -12.86 26.77 -3.75
N PRO A 64 -12.45 27.72 -2.89
CA PRO A 64 -11.34 28.61 -3.18
C PRO A 64 -9.99 27.87 -3.11
N ALA A 65 -9.07 28.25 -3.99
CA ALA A 65 -7.67 27.79 -4.01
C ALA A 65 -7.48 26.26 -3.92
N PRO A 66 -8.04 25.47 -4.86
CA PRO A 66 -8.08 24.00 -4.76
C PRO A 66 -6.69 23.32 -4.71
N GLY A 67 -5.63 23.97 -5.21
CA GLY A 67 -4.27 23.47 -5.09
C GLY A 67 -3.61 23.66 -3.71
N LEU A 68 -4.27 24.39 -2.80
CA LEU A 68 -3.79 24.67 -1.44
C LEU A 68 -4.68 24.03 -0.35
N LEU A 69 -5.74 23.32 -0.74
CA LEU A 69 -6.58 22.49 0.14
C LEU A 69 -5.94 21.12 0.35
#